data_AF-A0A914H8B1-F1
#
_entry.id   AF-A0A914H8B1-F1
#
_cell.length_a   1.000
_cell.length_b   1.000
_cell.length_c   1.000
_cell.angle_alpha   90.00
_cell.angle_beta   90.00
_cell.angle_gamma   90.00
#
_symmetry.space_group_name_H-M   'P 1'
#
loop_
_entity.id
_entity.type
_entity.pdbx_description
1 polymer ?
#
loop_
_entity_poly.entity_id
_entity_poly.type
_entity_poly.pdbx_seq_one_letter_code
_entity_poly.pdbx_strand_id
1 'polypeptide(L)'
;MALNYDSLIAQVPDENSAIAFFQQRGLLHQQRICGNCGHEALLKDRAAHGHIIKTWRCSNRACNSSKGLRSNTWFDPSKLDFDRILKFIYWWSQEVTSVKLCEKELGIGHDAVVAWAMYLREVCANYVLQQQQHQIGGQNGRSQLGAHDWALTTGRPL
;
A
#
# COMPACT_ATOMS: atom_id res chain seq x y z
N MET A 1 -20.96 -6.45 -9.24
CA MET A 1 -20.43 -6.53 -10.62
C MET A 1 -18.95 -6.83 -10.51
N ALA A 2 -18.47 -7.94 -11.09
CA ALA A 2 -17.06 -8.26 -11.05
C ALA A 2 -16.28 -7.17 -11.82
N LEU A 3 -15.23 -6.63 -11.21
CA LEU A 3 -14.38 -5.63 -11.83
C LEU A 3 -13.58 -6.33 -12.95
N ASN A 4 -13.79 -5.94 -14.21
CA ASN A 4 -12.94 -6.38 -15.33
C ASN A 4 -11.95 -5.26 -15.71
N TYR A 5 -11.00 -5.58 -16.59
CA TYR A 5 -9.94 -4.65 -16.97
C TYR A 5 -10.50 -3.36 -17.57
N ASP A 6 -11.45 -3.46 -18.50
CA ASP A 6 -12.07 -2.30 -19.16
C ASP A 6 -12.78 -1.38 -18.16
N SER A 7 -13.50 -1.97 -17.20
CA SER A 7 -14.17 -1.23 -16.14
C SER A 7 -13.17 -0.59 -15.17
N LEU A 8 -12.02 -1.23 -14.94
CA LEU A 8 -10.95 -0.69 -14.11
C LEU A 8 -10.31 0.53 -14.76
N ILE A 9 -9.89 0.42 -16.03
CA ILE A 9 -9.26 1.54 -16.74
C ILE A 9 -10.24 2.70 -16.97
N ALA A 10 -11.53 2.42 -17.15
CA ALA A 10 -12.55 3.46 -17.27
C ALA A 10 -12.77 4.21 -15.95
N GLN A 11 -12.66 3.53 -14.81
CA GLN A 11 -12.73 4.17 -13.48
C GLN A 11 -11.44 4.91 -13.13
N VAL A 12 -10.31 4.49 -13.69
CA VAL A 12 -8.98 4.99 -13.35
C VAL A 12 -8.22 5.44 -14.62
N PRO A 13 -8.67 6.51 -15.28
CA PRO A 13 -8.02 7.02 -16.50
C PRO A 13 -6.66 7.69 -16.23
N ASP A 14 -6.42 8.18 -15.00
CA ASP A 14 -5.22 8.94 -14.66
C ASP A 14 -4.75 8.73 -13.21
N GLU A 15 -3.57 9.27 -12.89
CA GLU A 15 -2.93 9.12 -11.58
C GLU A 15 -3.79 9.68 -10.43
N ASN A 16 -4.54 10.77 -10.62
CA ASN A 16 -5.39 11.32 -9.56
C ASN A 16 -6.57 10.40 -9.27
N SER A 17 -7.16 9.82 -10.32
CA SER A 17 -8.23 8.83 -10.16
C SER A 17 -7.74 7.56 -9.46
N ALA A 18 -6.47 7.15 -9.69
CA ALA A 18 -5.85 6.03 -8.98
C ALA A 18 -5.63 6.34 -7.50
N ILE A 19 -5.15 7.55 -7.20
CA ILE A 19 -5.01 8.04 -5.82
C ILE A 19 -6.37 8.02 -5.11
N ALA A 20 -7.41 8.57 -5.74
CA ALA A 20 -8.76 8.57 -5.18
C ALA A 20 -9.29 7.15 -4.95
N PHE A 21 -9.04 6.23 -5.89
CA PHE A 21 -9.42 4.82 -5.76
C PHE A 21 -8.81 4.15 -4.53
N PHE A 22 -7.52 4.40 -4.27
CA PHE A 22 -6.82 3.87 -3.10
C PHE A 22 -7.23 4.56 -1.80
N GLN A 23 -7.52 5.87 -1.86
CA GLN A 23 -8.05 6.63 -0.73
C GLN A 23 -9.41 6.10 -0.29
N GLN A 24 -10.34 5.87 -1.23
CA GLN A 24 -11.66 5.31 -0.95
C GLN A 24 -11.60 3.92 -0.30
N ARG A 25 -10.55 3.16 -0.59
CA ARG A 25 -10.30 1.82 -0.02
C ARG A 25 -9.48 1.84 1.28
N GLY A 26 -9.11 3.02 1.76
CA GLY A 26 -8.32 3.18 3.00
C GLY A 26 -6.85 2.76 2.86
N LEU A 27 -6.35 2.54 1.64
CA LEU A 27 -4.94 2.19 1.39
C LEU A 27 -4.04 3.44 1.32
N LEU A 28 -4.64 4.59 1.01
CA LEU A 28 -4.03 5.91 1.15
C LEU A 28 -4.84 6.76 2.13
N HIS A 29 -4.15 7.66 2.82
CA HIS A 29 -4.80 8.63 3.70
C HIS A 29 -5.73 9.55 2.90
N GLN A 30 -6.97 9.73 3.35
CA GLN A 30 -7.89 10.74 2.82
C GLN A 30 -7.67 12.11 3.46
N GLN A 31 -7.26 12.11 4.73
CA GLN A 31 -6.99 13.30 5.54
C GLN A 31 -5.76 13.03 6.40
N ARG A 32 -5.05 14.09 6.78
CA ARG A 32 -3.90 13.97 7.69
C ARG A 32 -3.82 15.13 8.65
N ILE A 33 -3.27 14.85 9.83
CA ILE A 33 -2.84 15.85 10.79
C ILE A 33 -1.31 15.99 10.74
N CYS A 34 -0.83 17.22 10.84
CA CYS A 34 0.58 17.53 10.94
C CYS A 34 1.14 17.03 12.28
N GLY A 35 2.12 16.11 12.21
CA GLY A 35 2.78 15.60 13.42
C GLY A 35 3.62 16.62 14.19
N ASN A 36 3.91 17.80 13.62
CA ASN A 36 4.74 18.82 14.28
C ASN A 36 3.90 19.84 15.07
N CYS A 37 2.71 20.22 14.57
CA CYS A 37 1.91 21.30 15.17
C CYS A 37 0.42 20.99 15.32
N GLY A 38 -0.02 19.76 15.03
CA GLY A 38 -1.40 19.32 15.23
C GLY A 38 -2.45 19.91 14.27
N HIS A 39 -2.06 20.79 13.35
CA HIS A 39 -2.97 21.34 12.36
C HIS A 39 -3.24 20.36 11.22
N GLU A 40 -4.36 20.53 10.53
CA GLU A 40 -4.66 19.76 9.31
C GLU A 40 -3.54 19.90 8.27
N ALA A 41 -3.25 18.80 7.57
CA ALA A 41 -2.40 18.80 6.39
C ALA A 41 -3.27 18.58 5.16
N LEU A 42 -3.14 19.49 4.20
CA LEU A 42 -3.89 19.48 2.94
C LEU A 42 -3.04 18.82 1.86
N LEU A 43 -3.67 18.02 1.01
CA LEU A 43 -3.00 17.43 -0.15
C LEU A 43 -2.79 18.53 -1.21
N LYS A 44 -1.54 18.71 -1.64
CA LYS A 44 -1.15 19.75 -2.61
C LYS A 44 -0.19 19.20 -3.64
N ASP A 45 -0.29 19.75 -4.84
CA ASP A 45 0.68 19.55 -5.91
C ASP A 45 1.96 20.33 -5.62
N ARG A 46 3.10 19.72 -5.93
CA ARG A 46 4.44 20.27 -5.78
C ARG A 46 5.26 19.92 -7.01
N ALA A 47 5.94 20.90 -7.60
CA ALA A 47 6.91 20.65 -8.65
C ALA A 47 8.20 20.06 -8.05
N ALA A 48 8.67 18.94 -8.60
CA ALA A 48 9.92 18.28 -8.22
C ALA A 48 10.54 17.61 -9.45
N HIS A 49 11.80 17.94 -9.76
CA HIS A 49 12.57 17.33 -10.86
C HIS A 49 11.85 17.35 -12.22
N GLY A 50 11.11 18.41 -12.54
CA GLY A 50 10.37 18.53 -13.81
C GLY A 50 9.01 17.81 -13.83
N HIS A 51 8.60 17.21 -12.71
CA HIS A 51 7.32 16.53 -12.56
C HIS A 51 6.46 17.18 -11.47
N ILE A 52 5.15 16.97 -11.53
CA ILE A 52 4.23 17.35 -10.46
C ILE A 52 3.97 16.14 -9.56
N ILE A 53 4.25 16.28 -8.27
CA ILE A 53 4.01 15.25 -7.25
C ILE A 53 3.01 15.75 -6.22
N LYS A 54 2.28 14.82 -5.59
CA LYS A 54 1.38 15.15 -4.48
C LYS A 54 2.07 15.02 -3.12
N THR A 55 1.87 16.02 -2.28
CA THR A 55 2.40 16.06 -0.92
C THR A 55 1.35 16.56 0.07
N TRP A 56 1.39 16.02 1.28
CA TRP A 56 0.64 16.53 2.41
C TRP A 56 1.37 17.74 2.98
N ARG A 57 0.77 18.92 2.91
CA ARG A 57 1.36 20.16 3.41
C ARG A 57 0.53 20.72 4.54
N CYS A 58 1.18 21.03 5.67
CA CYS A 58 0.51 21.62 6.82
C CYS A 58 -0.20 22.93 6.44
N SER A 59 -1.43 23.11 6.94
CA SER A 59 -2.23 24.31 6.72
C SER A 59 -1.63 25.53 7.43
N ASN A 60 -0.98 25.33 8.57
CA ASN A 60 -0.23 26.38 9.27
C ASN A 60 1.05 26.74 8.50
N ARG A 61 1.07 27.92 7.88
CA ARG A 61 2.20 28.42 7.09
C ARG A 61 3.49 28.56 7.91
N ALA A 62 3.39 28.85 9.21
CA ALA A 62 4.56 28.96 10.09
C ALA A 62 5.25 27.60 10.35
N CYS A 63 4.50 26.50 10.29
CA CYS A 63 5.06 25.16 10.53
C CYS A 63 5.91 24.66 9.34
N ASN A 64 5.57 25.07 8.11
CA ASN A 64 6.26 24.71 6.85
C ASN A 64 6.53 23.21 6.61
N SER A 65 5.92 22.31 7.40
CA SER A 65 6.12 20.87 7.26
C SER A 65 5.37 20.30 6.05
N SER A 66 5.99 19.29 5.42
CA SER A 66 5.36 18.52 4.37
C SER A 66 5.78 17.06 4.43
N LYS A 67 4.90 16.16 3.97
CA LYS A 67 5.18 14.72 3.83
C LYS A 67 4.75 14.24 2.44
N GLY A 68 5.44 13.26 1.88
CA GLY A 68 5.03 12.64 0.62
C GLY A 68 3.67 11.96 0.75
N LEU A 69 2.92 11.86 -0.35
CA LEU A 69 1.61 11.20 -0.38
C LEU A 69 1.67 9.76 0.19
N ARG A 70 2.73 9.01 -0.14
CA ARG A 70 2.94 7.61 0.28
C ARG A 70 3.36 7.43 1.75
N SER A 71 3.78 8.50 2.44
CA SER A 71 4.41 8.40 3.76
C SER A 71 3.49 7.77 4.80
N ASN A 72 3.98 6.74 5.49
CA ASN A 72 3.23 5.93 6.46
C ASN A 72 2.02 5.22 5.82
N THR A 73 2.22 4.57 4.68
CA THR A 73 1.24 3.69 4.04
C THR A 73 1.96 2.45 3.49
N TRP A 74 1.22 1.44 3.05
CA TRP A 74 1.81 0.29 2.36
C TRP A 74 2.58 0.66 1.08
N PHE A 75 2.30 1.83 0.51
CA PHE A 75 2.97 2.33 -0.69
C PHE A 75 4.29 3.06 -0.41
N ASP A 76 4.65 3.32 0.86
CA ASP A 76 5.84 4.12 1.22
C ASP A 76 7.15 3.68 0.56
N PRO A 77 7.48 2.37 0.45
CA PRO A 77 8.70 1.94 -0.20
C PRO A 77 8.64 1.98 -1.74
N SER A 78 7.45 2.17 -2.33
CA SER A 78 7.29 2.14 -3.78
C SER A 78 7.58 3.49 -4.44
N LYS A 79 8.24 3.42 -5.59
CA LYS A 79 8.44 4.55 -6.50
C LYS A 79 7.52 4.52 -7.72
N LEU A 80 6.70 3.48 -7.87
CA LEU A 80 5.77 3.38 -8.99
C LEU A 80 4.59 4.34 -8.81
N ASP A 81 4.09 4.82 -9.94
CA ASP A 81 2.84 5.57 -10.04
C ASP A 81 1.65 4.69 -9.61
N PHE A 82 0.64 5.30 -9.00
CA PHE A 82 -0.52 4.59 -8.46
C PHE A 82 -1.34 3.92 -9.56
N ASP A 83 -1.46 4.53 -10.74
CA ASP A 83 -2.15 3.93 -11.88
C ASP A 83 -1.48 2.61 -12.32
N ARG A 84 -0.14 2.59 -12.38
CA ARG A 84 0.66 1.41 -12.72
C ARG A 84 0.54 0.33 -11.66
N ILE A 85 0.60 0.72 -10.38
CA ILE A 85 0.41 -0.18 -9.25
C ILE A 85 -0.96 -0.86 -9.37
N LEU A 86 -2.02 -0.10 -9.60
CA LEU A 86 -3.37 -0.64 -9.66
C LEU A 86 -3.55 -1.65 -10.80
N LYS A 87 -3.06 -1.31 -12.00
CA LYS A 87 -3.06 -2.21 -13.17
C LYS A 87 -2.25 -3.48 -12.90
N PHE A 88 -1.09 -3.34 -12.26
CA PHE A 88 -0.25 -4.47 -11.88
C PHE A 88 -0.98 -5.41 -10.92
N ILE A 89 -1.60 -4.88 -9.86
CA ILE A 89 -2.38 -5.66 -8.89
C ILE A 89 -3.50 -6.43 -9.60
N TYR A 90 -4.21 -5.77 -10.52
CA TYR A 90 -5.26 -6.42 -11.29
C TYR A 90 -4.71 -7.60 -12.10
N TRP A 91 -3.68 -7.41 -12.93
CA TRP A 91 -3.12 -8.51 -13.72
C TRP A 91 -2.51 -9.61 -12.86
N TRP A 92 -1.88 -9.25 -11.74
CA TRP A 92 -1.30 -10.22 -10.82
C TRP A 92 -2.41 -11.11 -10.24
N SER A 93 -3.57 -10.53 -9.89
CA SER A 93 -4.73 -11.28 -9.41
C SER A 93 -5.34 -12.24 -10.44
N GLN A 94 -5.08 -12.01 -11.74
CA GLN A 94 -5.55 -12.85 -12.84
C GLN A 94 -4.49 -13.87 -13.29
N GLU A 95 -3.34 -13.95 -12.62
CA GLU A 95 -2.23 -14.84 -12.96
C GLU A 95 -1.67 -14.63 -14.38
N VAL A 96 -1.85 -13.44 -14.96
CA VAL A 96 -1.38 -13.10 -16.32
C VAL A 96 -0.07 -12.30 -16.33
N THR A 97 0.49 -11.98 -15.15
CA THR A 97 1.71 -11.16 -15.05
C THR A 97 2.96 -11.92 -15.47
N SER A 98 3.67 -11.38 -16.45
CA SER A 98 5.07 -11.70 -16.72
C SER A 98 5.90 -10.42 -16.76
N VAL A 99 7.22 -10.50 -16.52
CA VAL A 99 8.12 -9.34 -16.58
C VAL A 99 8.03 -8.65 -17.95
N LYS A 100 8.07 -9.42 -19.04
CA LYS A 100 7.98 -8.89 -20.41
C LYS A 100 6.67 -8.14 -20.66
N LEU A 101 5.55 -8.67 -20.17
CA LEU A 101 4.26 -8.01 -20.31
C LEU A 101 4.21 -6.71 -19.50
N CYS A 102 4.70 -6.72 -18.26
CA CYS A 102 4.69 -5.53 -17.40
C CYS A 102 5.64 -4.44 -17.91
N GLU A 103 6.77 -4.82 -18.48
CA GLU A 103 7.70 -3.89 -19.12
C GLU A 103 7.05 -3.25 -20.35
N LYS A 104 6.44 -4.06 -21.22
CA LYS A 104 5.79 -3.58 -22.45
C LYS A 104 4.58 -2.68 -22.18
N GLU A 105 3.68 -3.12 -21.30
CA GLU A 105 2.37 -2.48 -21.16
C GLU A 105 2.32 -1.44 -20.02
N LEU A 106 3.17 -1.57 -19.00
CA LEU A 106 3.20 -0.65 -17.83
C LEU A 106 4.52 0.10 -17.70
N GLY A 107 5.54 -0.21 -18.51
CA GLY A 107 6.88 0.38 -18.38
C GLY A 107 7.52 0.07 -17.01
N ILE A 108 7.21 -1.08 -16.42
CA ILE A 108 7.74 -1.51 -15.12
C ILE A 108 8.92 -2.47 -15.38
N GLY A 109 10.10 -2.11 -14.89
CA GLY A 109 11.30 -2.95 -15.01
C GLY A 109 11.24 -4.21 -14.14
N HIS A 110 12.10 -5.18 -14.45
CA HIS A 110 12.21 -6.47 -13.76
C HIS A 110 12.16 -6.36 -12.24
N ASP A 111 13.03 -5.54 -11.64
CA ASP A 111 13.16 -5.46 -10.18
C ASP A 111 11.89 -4.94 -9.51
N ALA A 112 11.19 -4.00 -10.16
CA ALA A 112 9.93 -3.48 -9.66
C ALA A 112 8.81 -4.51 -9.79
N VAL A 113 8.77 -5.32 -10.86
CA VAL A 113 7.83 -6.45 -11.00
C VAL A 113 8.04 -7.47 -9.88
N VAL A 114 9.29 -7.86 -9.63
CA VAL A 114 9.63 -8.84 -8.58
C VAL A 114 9.27 -8.29 -7.20
N ALA A 115 9.64 -7.04 -6.90
CA ALA A 115 9.33 -6.40 -5.62
C ALA A 115 7.82 -6.33 -5.37
N TRP A 116 7.03 -5.91 -6.36
CA TRP A 116 5.58 -5.83 -6.24
C TRP A 116 4.91 -7.20 -6.12
N ALA A 117 5.39 -8.21 -6.84
CA ALA A 117 4.92 -9.58 -6.66
C ALA A 117 5.27 -10.14 -5.27
N MET A 118 6.38 -9.71 -4.65
CA MET A 118 6.69 -10.05 -3.26
C MET A 118 5.76 -9.35 -2.28
N TYR A 119 5.53 -8.04 -2.44
CA TYR A 119 4.60 -7.29 -1.58
C TYR A 119 3.19 -7.87 -1.60
N LEU A 120 2.68 -8.29 -2.77
CA LEU A 120 1.37 -8.91 -2.87
C LEU A 120 1.32 -10.28 -2.20
N ARG A 121 2.36 -11.11 -2.38
CA ARG A 121 2.46 -12.41 -1.69
C ARG A 121 2.50 -12.26 -0.18
N GLU A 122 3.20 -11.26 0.34
CA GLU A 122 3.24 -10.97 1.77
C GLU A 122 1.86 -10.60 2.32
N VAL A 123 1.11 -9.75 1.60
CA VAL A 123 -0.27 -9.40 1.97
C VAL A 123 -1.17 -10.65 1.99
N CYS A 124 -1.09 -11.49 0.96
CA CYS A 124 -1.86 -12.74 0.90
C CYS A 124 -1.47 -13.71 2.03
N ALA A 125 -0.18 -13.88 2.29
CA ALA A 125 0.31 -14.76 3.36
C ALA A 125 -0.16 -14.29 4.74
N ASN A 126 -0.06 -12.98 5.02
CA ASN A 126 -0.54 -12.40 6.27
C ASN A 126 -2.05 -12.61 6.46
N TYR A 127 -2.83 -12.46 5.39
CA TYR A 127 -4.27 -12.73 5.44
C TYR A 127 -4.56 -14.20 5.79
N VAL A 128 -3.90 -15.16 5.13
CA VAL A 128 -4.07 -16.59 5.40
C VAL A 128 -3.70 -16.94 6.85
N LEU A 129 -2.57 -16.42 7.34
CA LEU A 129 -2.13 -16.66 8.73
C LEU A 129 -3.14 -16.09 9.75
N GLN A 130 -3.68 -14.90 9.50
CA GLN A 130 -4.72 -14.32 10.36
C GLN A 130 -6.00 -15.14 10.36
N GLN A 131 -6.45 -15.67 9.21
CA GLN A 131 -7.64 -16.54 9.16
C GLN A 131 -7.41 -17.86 9.92
N GLN A 132 -6.21 -18.44 9.83
CA GLN A 132 -5.86 -19.66 10.56
C GLN A 132 -5.82 -19.45 12.09
N GLN A 133 -5.36 -18.29 12.56
CA GLN A 133 -5.38 -17.93 13.98
C GLN A 133 -6.81 -17.83 14.56
N HIS A 134 -7.81 -17.49 13.74
CA HIS A 134 -9.22 -17.47 14.16
C HIS A 134 -9.89 -18.87 14.10
N GLN A 135 -9.22 -19.87 13.53
CA GLN A 135 -9.69 -21.26 13.46
C GLN A 135 -8.99 -22.16 14.49
N ILE A 136 -8.87 -21.74 15.75
CA ILE A 136 -8.56 -22.65 16.87
C ILE A 136 -9.88 -23.22 17.40
N GLY A 137 -10.49 -24.11 16.61
CA GLY A 137 -11.81 -24.65 16.90
C GLY A 137 -12.07 -26.01 16.27
N GLY A 138 -11.04 -26.85 16.09
CA GLY A 138 -11.24 -28.27 15.87
C GLY A 138 -11.56 -28.97 17.20
N GLN A 139 -12.80 -29.40 17.40
CA GLN A 139 -13.13 -30.34 18.49
C GLN A 139 -12.43 -31.69 18.23
N ASN A 140 -11.22 -31.84 18.76
CA ASN A 140 -10.69 -33.02 19.46
C ASN A 140 -9.17 -33.05 19.39
N GLY A 141 -8.54 -32.77 20.53
CA GLY A 141 -7.12 -32.99 20.73
C GLY A 141 -6.60 -32.08 21.83
N ARG A 142 -6.69 -32.53 23.09
CA ARG A 142 -6.00 -31.89 24.21
C ARG A 142 -4.52 -31.76 23.86
N SER A 143 -4.07 -30.55 23.57
CA SER A 143 -2.70 -30.16 23.84
C SER A 143 -2.76 -29.12 24.94
N GLN A 144 -2.19 -29.49 26.09
CA GLN A 144 -2.05 -28.62 27.23
C GLN A 144 -1.15 -27.45 26.81
N LEU A 145 -1.73 -26.26 26.68
CA LEU A 145 -0.97 -25.02 26.66
C LEU A 145 -0.41 -24.82 28.07
N GLY A 146 0.84 -25.24 28.26
CA GLY A 146 1.67 -24.79 29.36
C GLY A 146 1.92 -23.29 29.18
N ALA A 147 1.22 -22.49 29.97
CA ALA A 147 1.52 -21.08 30.13
C ALA A 147 2.89 -20.95 30.81
N HIS A 148 3.94 -20.69 30.04
CA HIS A 148 5.21 -20.15 30.54
C HIS A 148 5.84 -19.23 29.48
N ASP A 149 6.30 -18.06 29.96
CA ASP A 149 7.15 -17.06 29.31
C ASP A 149 6.57 -16.18 28.18
N TRP A 150 5.92 -15.09 28.60
CA TRP A 150 5.76 -13.85 27.84
C TRP A 150 6.53 -12.68 28.48
N ALA A 151 7.74 -12.94 28.96
CA ALA A 151 8.65 -11.89 29.38
C ALA A 151 10.04 -12.15 28.79
N LEU A 152 10.62 -11.10 28.20
CA LEU A 152 12.03 -10.99 27.77
C LEU A 152 12.37 -11.59 26.39
N THR A 153 12.07 -10.84 25.33
CA THR A 153 12.91 -10.56 24.14
C THR A 153 11.98 -9.95 23.10
N THR A 154 11.89 -8.64 22.97
CA THR A 154 12.71 -7.91 22.01
C THR A 154 12.95 -6.46 22.49
N GLY A 155 13.95 -6.30 23.34
CA GLY A 155 14.71 -5.05 23.36
C GLY A 155 15.56 -5.00 22.09
N ARG A 156 15.28 -4.06 21.19
CA ARG A 156 16.24 -3.60 20.18
C ARG A 156 17.36 -2.83 20.87
N PRO A 157 18.62 -3.07 20.50
CA PRO A 157 19.60 -1.99 20.41
C PRO A 157 20.23 -1.87 19.01
N LEU A 158 20.35 -0.59 18.62
CA LEU A 158 21.09 0.05 17.51
C LEU A 158 20.63 -0.29 16.08
#